data_AF-A0A843CCP6-F1
#
_entry.id   AF-A0A843CCP6-F1
#
_cell.length_a   1.000
_cell.length_b   1.000
_cell.length_c   1.000
_cell.angle_alpha   90.00
_cell.angle_beta   90.00
_cell.angle_gamma   90.00
#
_symmetry.space_group_name_H-M   'P 1'
#
loop_
_entity.id
_entity.type
_entity.pdbx_description
1 polymer ?
#
loop_
_entity_poly.entity_id
_entity_poly.type
_entity_poly.pdbx_seq_one_letter_code
_entity_poly.pdbx_strand_id
1 'polypeptide(L)'
;MHQKDNLTLTTIIDVTPTEEKLNEAEFFLDKIKEYHDTLPDRQYYFSAFLYASCSIFDYLLTEYNKKFNLGIPNNDTRLLPKFENMAKEKGGNVLEFYTWHQIQLQLVKADPIGIIFWDKRNLNTHVEPERPVTMVTLMAQGKMDEKPLKIALDEFNERRKRELEEPLPTIIIDTDRIGHLDLIKGCNDFFEMMKNIVLETHKKFP
;
A
#
# COMPACT_ATOMS: atom_id res chain seq x y z
N MET A 1 33.51 38.50 16.48
CA MET A 1 32.74 37.66 17.43
C MET A 1 32.20 36.48 16.64
N HIS A 2 32.76 35.30 16.89
CA HIS A 2 32.35 34.07 16.24
C HIS A 2 31.09 33.52 16.91
N GLN A 3 30.04 33.32 16.12
CA GLN A 3 29.04 32.30 16.43
C GLN A 3 29.13 31.28 15.30
N LYS A 4 29.90 30.22 15.55
CA LYS A 4 29.82 28.99 14.80
C LYS A 4 28.55 28.30 15.29
N ASP A 5 27.48 28.41 14.52
CA ASP A 5 26.33 27.55 14.72
C ASP A 5 26.77 26.12 14.37
N ASN A 6 26.96 25.34 15.43
CA ASN A 6 27.07 23.89 15.35
C ASN A 6 25.72 23.35 14.85
N LEU A 7 25.55 23.26 13.53
CA LEU A 7 24.59 22.33 12.96
C LEU A 7 25.11 20.93 13.29
N THR A 8 24.53 20.32 14.31
CA THR A 8 24.62 18.88 14.55
C THR A 8 24.25 18.17 13.26
N LEU A 9 25.18 17.34 12.76
CA LEU A 9 24.92 16.35 11.73
C LEU A 9 23.75 15.49 12.22
N THR A 10 22.53 15.86 11.83
CA THR A 10 21.41 14.92 11.86
C THR A 10 21.79 13.89 10.82
N THR A 11 22.23 12.72 11.27
CA THR A 11 22.37 11.54 10.44
C THR A 11 21.09 11.39 9.64
N ILE A 12 21.13 11.78 8.36
CA ILE A 12 20.09 11.40 7.42
C ILE A 12 20.25 9.89 7.34
N ILE A 13 19.40 9.18 8.07
CA ILE A 13 19.18 7.77 7.80
C ILE A 13 18.62 7.80 6.38
N ASP A 14 19.44 7.43 5.40
CA ASP A 14 18.98 7.21 4.03
C ASP A 14 18.00 6.03 4.09
N VAL A 15 16.74 6.32 4.40
CA VAL A 15 15.65 5.35 4.36
C VAL A 15 15.53 4.89 2.91
N THR A 16 15.65 3.59 2.66
CA THR A 16 15.55 3.11 1.28
C THR A 16 14.12 3.27 0.76
N PRO A 17 13.89 3.39 -0.55
CA PRO A 17 12.53 3.45 -1.09
C PRO A 17 11.65 2.27 -0.64
N THR A 18 12.25 1.10 -0.43
CA THR A 18 11.55 -0.09 0.08
C THR A 18 11.16 0.08 1.55
N GLU A 19 12.04 0.64 2.38
CA GLU A 19 11.75 0.96 3.78
C GLU A 19 10.66 2.04 3.90
N GLU A 20 10.63 3.04 3.01
CA GLU A 20 9.54 4.01 2.93
C GLU A 20 8.19 3.31 2.70
N LYS A 21 8.14 2.30 1.82
CA LYS A 21 6.93 1.51 1.56
C LYS A 21 6.52 0.61 2.73
N LEU A 22 7.48 0.06 3.46
CA LEU A 22 7.18 -0.64 4.71
C LEU A 22 6.58 0.30 5.75
N ASN A 23 7.15 1.48 5.93
CA ASN A 23 6.64 2.48 6.86
C ASN A 23 5.24 2.96 6.46
N GLU A 24 4.98 3.14 5.16
CA GLU A 24 3.65 3.47 4.64
C GLU A 24 2.63 2.36 4.93
N ALA A 25 3.00 1.10 4.69
CA ALA A 25 2.16 -0.04 5.01
C ALA A 25 1.88 -0.15 6.52
N GLU A 26 2.91 0.02 7.36
CA GLU A 26 2.77 0.00 8.82
C GLU A 26 1.83 1.10 9.31
N PHE A 27 1.99 2.33 8.78
CA PHE A 27 1.13 3.45 9.09
C PHE A 27 -0.35 3.14 8.81
N PHE A 28 -0.65 2.60 7.62
CA PHE A 28 -2.03 2.27 7.26
C PHE A 28 -2.56 1.07 8.04
N LEU A 29 -1.70 0.10 8.38
CA LEU A 29 -2.05 -1.00 9.27
C LEU A 29 -2.43 -0.49 10.67
N ASP A 30 -1.68 0.46 11.22
CA ASP A 30 -2.01 1.06 12.51
C ASP A 30 -3.32 1.84 12.44
N LYS A 31 -3.59 2.54 11.33
CA LYS A 31 -4.92 3.14 11.09
C LYS A 31 -6.03 2.09 11.00
N ILE A 32 -5.78 0.91 10.45
CA ILE A 32 -6.76 -0.18 10.43
C ILE A 32 -7.00 -0.73 11.85
N LYS A 33 -5.97 -0.78 12.71
CA LYS A 33 -6.08 -1.23 14.12
C LYS A 33 -6.80 -0.24 15.01
N GLU A 34 -6.56 1.06 14.81
CA GLU A 34 -7.11 2.16 15.63
C GLU A 34 -8.61 2.39 15.39
N TYR A 35 -9.17 1.97 14.25
CA TYR A 35 -10.51 2.37 13.82
C TYR A 35 -11.60 1.31 14.04
N HIS A 36 -12.65 1.72 14.75
CA HIS A 36 -13.91 1.00 14.92
C HIS A 36 -14.82 1.12 13.67
N ASP A 37 -15.67 0.10 13.45
CA ASP A 37 -16.45 -0.27 12.24
C ASP A 37 -17.42 0.76 11.61
N THR A 38 -17.30 2.06 11.88
CA THR A 38 -18.33 3.08 11.56
C THR A 38 -17.94 4.09 10.47
N LEU A 39 -16.86 3.87 9.71
CA LEU A 39 -16.42 4.83 8.69
C LEU A 39 -16.20 4.20 7.32
N PRO A 40 -16.72 4.82 6.23
CA PRO A 40 -16.33 4.54 4.84
C PRO A 40 -14.80 4.57 4.64
N ASP A 41 -14.08 5.26 5.53
CA ASP A 41 -12.63 5.45 5.48
C ASP A 41 -11.80 4.18 5.73
N ARG A 42 -12.38 3.16 6.36
CA ARG A 42 -11.69 1.88 6.59
C ARG A 42 -11.33 1.20 5.27
N GLN A 43 -12.19 1.31 4.25
CA GLN A 43 -11.90 0.80 2.92
C GLN A 43 -10.75 1.57 2.25
N TYR A 44 -10.63 2.88 2.50
CA TYR A 44 -9.51 3.68 1.99
C TYR A 44 -8.20 3.28 2.66
N TYR A 45 -8.17 3.14 3.99
CA TYR A 45 -6.97 2.68 4.69
C TYR A 45 -6.58 1.26 4.32
N PHE A 46 -7.55 0.35 4.18
CA PHE A 46 -7.29 -1.00 3.70
C PHE A 46 -6.75 -1.02 2.27
N SER A 47 -7.32 -0.21 1.37
CA SER A 47 -6.81 -0.10 -0.01
C SER A 47 -5.40 0.48 -0.05
N ALA A 48 -5.12 1.50 0.78
CA ALA A 48 -3.81 2.11 0.88
C ALA A 48 -2.76 1.13 1.48
N PHE A 49 -3.14 0.37 2.51
CA PHE A 49 -2.35 -0.71 3.07
C PHE A 49 -2.01 -1.77 2.02
N LEU A 50 -3.01 -2.23 1.24
CA LEU A 50 -2.81 -3.20 0.17
C LEU A 50 -1.88 -2.66 -0.92
N TYR A 51 -2.09 -1.41 -1.32
CA TYR A 51 -1.25 -0.75 -2.32
C TYR A 51 0.21 -0.68 -1.85
N ALA A 52 0.45 -0.14 -0.65
CA ALA A 52 1.77 0.00 -0.09
C ALA A 52 2.47 -1.35 0.06
N SER A 53 1.80 -2.32 0.70
CA SER A 53 2.35 -3.65 0.96
C SER A 53 2.67 -4.41 -0.33
N CYS A 54 1.76 -4.41 -1.32
CA CYS A 54 2.01 -5.14 -2.56
C CYS A 54 3.04 -4.45 -3.47
N SER A 55 3.22 -3.13 -3.34
CA SER A 55 4.24 -2.39 -4.09
C SER A 55 5.66 -2.60 -3.57
N ILE A 56 5.86 -3.25 -2.42
CA ILE A 56 7.19 -3.55 -1.87
C ILE A 56 8.06 -4.31 -2.88
N PHE A 57 7.51 -5.29 -3.60
CA PHE A 57 8.25 -6.02 -4.65
C PHE A 57 8.71 -5.10 -5.80
N ASP A 58 7.86 -4.17 -6.23
CA ASP A 58 8.20 -3.23 -7.29
C ASP A 58 9.32 -2.27 -6.84
N TYR A 59 9.31 -1.89 -5.56
CA TYR A 59 10.32 -1.03 -4.95
C TYR A 59 11.64 -1.76 -4.72
N LEU A 60 11.61 -3.03 -4.32
CA LEU A 60 12.81 -3.89 -4.27
C LEU A 60 13.47 -3.98 -5.65
N LEU A 61 12.71 -4.21 -6.73
CA LEU A 61 13.27 -4.20 -8.09
C LEU A 61 13.88 -2.84 -8.45
N THR A 62 13.24 -1.74 -8.06
CA THR A 62 13.74 -0.38 -8.34
C THR A 62 15.04 -0.10 -7.59
N GLU A 63 15.10 -0.49 -6.32
CA GLU A 63 16.28 -0.34 -5.47
C GLU A 63 17.45 -1.16 -6.01
N TYR A 64 17.23 -2.44 -6.32
CA TYR A 64 18.27 -3.32 -6.82
C TYR A 64 18.67 -3.03 -8.28
N ASN A 65 17.80 -2.40 -9.07
CA ASN A 65 18.17 -1.85 -10.37
C ASN A 65 19.28 -0.78 -10.23
N LYS A 66 19.16 0.09 -9.21
CA LYS A 66 20.22 1.06 -8.88
C LYS A 66 21.45 0.35 -8.31
N LYS A 67 21.26 -0.58 -7.37
CA LYS A 67 22.35 -1.30 -6.69
C LYS A 67 23.24 -2.10 -7.65
N PHE A 68 22.64 -2.78 -8.63
CA PHE A 68 23.36 -3.52 -9.67
C PHE A 68 23.78 -2.66 -10.88
N ASN A 69 23.50 -1.35 -10.82
CA ASN A 69 23.78 -0.40 -11.89
C ASN A 69 23.30 -0.93 -13.26
N LEU A 70 22.02 -1.29 -13.35
CA LEU A 70 21.43 -1.82 -14.59
C LEU A 70 20.96 -0.72 -15.53
N GLY A 71 20.86 0.52 -15.05
CA GLY A 71 20.53 1.69 -15.87
C GLY A 71 19.10 1.73 -16.39
N ILE A 72 18.17 0.96 -15.80
CA ILE A 72 16.76 0.98 -16.18
C ILE A 72 16.12 2.24 -15.56
N PRO A 73 15.38 3.06 -16.32
CA PRO A 73 14.68 4.21 -15.75
C PRO A 73 13.64 3.80 -14.69
N ASN A 74 13.58 4.50 -13.56
CA ASN A 74 12.66 4.16 -12.46
C ASN A 74 11.16 4.30 -12.82
N ASN A 75 10.84 5.10 -13.83
CA ASN A 75 9.48 5.31 -14.33
C ASN A 75 9.14 4.42 -15.55
N ASP A 76 9.96 3.40 -15.83
CA ASP A 76 9.74 2.51 -16.94
C ASP A 76 8.63 1.50 -16.61
N THR A 77 7.52 1.55 -17.35
CA THR A 77 6.41 0.61 -17.21
C THR A 77 6.79 -0.84 -17.55
N ARG A 78 7.98 -1.06 -18.11
CA ARG A 78 8.56 -2.38 -18.43
C ARG A 78 9.77 -2.71 -17.56
N LEU A 79 9.83 -2.16 -16.33
CA LEU A 79 10.92 -2.44 -15.38
C LEU A 79 11.16 -3.94 -15.21
N LEU A 80 10.12 -4.73 -14.92
CA LEU A 80 10.26 -6.16 -14.66
C LEU A 80 10.84 -6.95 -15.87
N PRO A 81 10.26 -6.86 -17.08
CA PRO A 81 10.84 -7.53 -18.26
C PRO A 81 12.26 -7.05 -18.59
N LYS A 82 12.56 -5.76 -18.41
CA LYS A 82 13.92 -5.24 -18.66
C LYS A 82 14.91 -5.75 -17.62
N PHE A 83 14.50 -5.81 -16.35
CA PHE A 83 15.32 -6.36 -15.27
C PHE A 83 15.64 -7.82 -15.57
N GLU A 84 14.64 -8.61 -15.97
CA GLU A 84 14.85 -10.01 -16.36
C GLU A 84 15.91 -10.16 -17.46
N ASN A 85 15.80 -9.36 -18.53
CA ASN A 85 16.77 -9.39 -19.62
C ASN A 85 18.18 -9.03 -19.12
N MET A 86 18.30 -7.94 -18.36
CA MET A 86 19.58 -7.52 -17.78
C MET A 86 20.15 -8.57 -16.81
N ALA A 87 19.30 -9.25 -16.06
CA ALA A 87 19.69 -10.32 -15.15
C ALA A 87 20.23 -11.52 -15.90
N LYS A 88 19.58 -11.93 -17.00
CA LYS A 88 20.07 -13.00 -17.88
C LYS A 88 21.38 -12.64 -18.58
N GLU A 89 21.53 -11.39 -19.01
CA GLU A 89 22.74 -10.90 -19.67
C GLU A 89 23.93 -10.78 -18.71
N LYS A 90 23.73 -10.18 -17.53
CA LYS A 90 24.81 -9.98 -16.54
C LYS A 90 25.15 -11.26 -15.76
N GLY A 91 24.17 -12.14 -15.52
CA GLY A 91 24.35 -13.33 -14.71
C GLY A 91 24.70 -13.03 -13.24
N GLY A 92 25.35 -13.99 -12.59
CA GLY A 92 25.87 -13.85 -11.22
C GLY A 92 24.80 -13.39 -10.21
N ASN A 93 25.18 -12.44 -9.35
CA ASN A 93 24.33 -11.93 -8.29
C ASN A 93 23.04 -11.26 -8.80
N VAL A 94 23.05 -10.70 -10.02
CA VAL A 94 21.85 -10.07 -10.60
C VAL A 94 20.80 -11.12 -10.96
N LEU A 95 21.24 -12.23 -11.57
CA LEU A 95 20.38 -13.36 -11.88
C LEU A 95 19.89 -14.07 -10.62
N GLU A 96 20.76 -14.22 -9.62
CA GLU A 96 20.38 -14.81 -8.34
C GLU A 96 19.32 -13.96 -7.63
N PHE A 97 19.51 -12.64 -7.57
CA PHE A 97 18.51 -11.73 -7.01
C PHE A 97 17.18 -11.82 -7.76
N TYR A 98 17.20 -11.72 -9.09
CA TYR A 98 15.98 -11.76 -9.88
C TYR A 98 15.22 -13.08 -9.67
N THR A 99 15.94 -14.20 -9.67
CA THR A 99 15.36 -15.53 -9.45
C THR A 99 14.75 -15.63 -8.05
N TRP A 100 15.48 -15.20 -7.02
CA TRP A 100 14.98 -15.19 -5.65
C TRP A 100 13.74 -14.29 -5.51
N HIS A 101 13.77 -13.09 -6.08
CA HIS A 101 12.64 -12.16 -6.09
C HIS A 101 11.40 -12.79 -6.73
N GLN A 102 11.53 -13.43 -7.89
CA GLN A 102 10.41 -14.13 -8.54
C GLN A 102 9.89 -15.27 -7.69
N ILE A 103 10.76 -16.06 -7.05
CA ILE A 103 10.33 -17.15 -6.15
C ILE A 103 9.53 -16.59 -4.98
N GLN A 104 10.00 -15.54 -4.30
CA GLN A 104 9.27 -14.92 -3.19
C GLN A 104 7.92 -14.38 -3.64
N LEU A 105 7.85 -13.74 -4.80
CA LEU A 105 6.59 -13.24 -5.35
C LEU A 105 5.60 -14.38 -5.62
N GLN A 106 6.06 -15.54 -6.12
CA GLN A 106 5.21 -16.71 -6.31
C GLN A 106 4.77 -17.33 -4.98
N LEU A 107 5.64 -17.37 -3.98
CA LEU A 107 5.30 -17.87 -2.64
C LEU A 107 4.22 -17.00 -2.00
N VAL A 108 4.33 -15.67 -2.08
CA VAL A 108 3.28 -14.75 -1.60
C VAL A 108 1.97 -15.00 -2.33
N LYS A 109 1.99 -15.16 -3.66
CA LYS A 109 0.78 -15.43 -4.45
C LYS A 109 0.20 -16.83 -4.23
N ALA A 110 0.94 -17.75 -3.62
CA ALA A 110 0.47 -19.10 -3.31
C ALA A 110 0.06 -19.23 -1.83
N ASP A 111 0.50 -18.31 -0.97
CA ASP A 111 0.16 -18.27 0.44
C ASP A 111 -1.34 -17.99 0.65
N PRO A 112 -2.05 -18.69 1.57
CA PRO A 112 -3.47 -18.47 1.80
C PRO A 112 -3.85 -17.01 2.12
N ILE A 113 -3.03 -16.32 2.91
CA ILE A 113 -3.23 -14.90 3.25
C ILE A 113 -2.78 -14.06 2.07
N GLY A 114 -1.63 -14.38 1.49
CA GLY A 114 -1.10 -13.68 0.34
C GLY A 114 -2.05 -13.63 -0.86
N ILE A 115 -2.73 -14.73 -1.20
CA ILE A 115 -3.77 -14.79 -2.24
C ILE A 115 -4.88 -13.77 -1.98
N ILE A 116 -5.43 -13.75 -0.76
CA ILE A 116 -6.55 -12.87 -0.41
C ILE A 116 -6.17 -11.40 -0.61
N PHE A 117 -4.97 -11.01 -0.16
CA PHE A 117 -4.53 -9.63 -0.18
C PHE A 117 -4.02 -9.23 -1.58
N TRP A 118 -3.34 -10.13 -2.26
CA TRP A 118 -2.82 -9.89 -3.60
C TRP A 118 -3.94 -9.73 -4.64
N ASP A 119 -4.98 -10.58 -4.59
CA ASP A 119 -6.12 -10.48 -5.50
C ASP A 119 -6.95 -9.22 -5.24
N LYS A 120 -7.05 -8.80 -3.97
CA LYS A 120 -7.76 -7.57 -3.59
C LYS A 120 -7.05 -6.29 -4.02
N ARG A 121 -5.74 -6.31 -4.31
CA ARG A 121 -5.02 -5.19 -4.96
C ARG A 121 -5.69 -4.81 -6.29
N ASN A 122 -6.20 -5.78 -7.04
CA ASN A 122 -6.77 -5.56 -8.38
C ASN A 122 -8.20 -5.01 -8.38
N LEU A 123 -8.94 -5.12 -7.27
CA LEU A 123 -10.37 -4.76 -7.23
C LEU A 123 -10.62 -3.25 -7.11
N ASN A 124 -9.71 -2.47 -6.53
CA ASN A 124 -9.93 -1.04 -6.27
C ASN A 124 -9.01 -0.09 -7.07
N THR A 125 -8.07 -0.59 -7.87
CA THR A 125 -7.22 0.27 -8.73
C THR A 125 -7.86 0.65 -10.07
N HIS A 126 -9.01 0.07 -10.42
CA HIS A 126 -9.69 0.31 -11.71
C HIS A 126 -11.19 0.63 -11.62
N VAL A 127 -11.80 0.62 -10.44
CA VAL A 127 -13.07 1.33 -10.31
C VAL A 127 -12.69 2.79 -10.28
N GLU A 128 -12.91 3.49 -11.39
CA GLU A 128 -12.88 4.95 -11.38
C GLU A 128 -13.67 5.37 -10.14
N PRO A 129 -13.08 6.10 -9.17
CA PRO A 129 -13.92 6.73 -8.19
C PRO A 129 -14.97 7.48 -9.00
N GLU A 130 -16.25 7.20 -8.81
CA GLU A 130 -17.30 8.14 -9.18
C GLU A 130 -16.96 9.40 -8.41
N ARG A 131 -16.12 10.22 -9.02
CA ARG A 131 -15.55 11.35 -8.33
C ARG A 131 -16.77 12.21 -8.01
N PRO A 132 -16.92 12.72 -6.77
CA PRO A 132 -17.79 13.87 -6.53
C PRO A 132 -17.12 15.13 -7.13
N VAL A 133 -16.63 15.04 -8.37
CA VAL A 133 -16.03 16.13 -9.13
C VAL A 133 -17.12 16.89 -9.89
N THR A 134 -18.36 16.42 -9.92
CA THR A 134 -19.47 17.22 -10.45
C THR A 134 -19.84 18.36 -9.50
N MET A 135 -20.04 18.12 -8.20
CA MET A 135 -20.57 19.15 -7.28
C MET A 135 -19.67 20.38 -7.12
N VAL A 136 -18.39 20.19 -6.74
CA VAL A 136 -17.45 21.31 -6.52
C VAL A 136 -17.15 22.06 -7.82
N THR A 137 -17.04 21.33 -8.93
CA THR A 137 -16.80 21.94 -10.25
C THR A 137 -18.02 22.69 -10.78
N LEU A 138 -19.24 22.21 -10.52
CA LEU A 138 -20.49 22.89 -10.88
C LEU A 138 -20.69 24.16 -10.03
N MET A 139 -20.29 24.16 -8.75
CA MET A 139 -20.28 25.35 -7.88
C MET A 139 -19.25 26.39 -8.32
N ALA A 140 -18.02 25.97 -8.65
CA ALA A 140 -16.99 26.86 -9.18
C ALA A 140 -17.42 27.48 -10.53
N GLN A 141 -18.32 26.82 -11.26
CA GLN A 141 -18.93 27.32 -12.50
C GLN A 141 -20.23 28.10 -12.28
N GLY A 142 -20.69 28.29 -11.03
CA GLY A 142 -21.93 29.00 -10.70
C GLY A 142 -23.22 28.30 -11.16
N LYS A 143 -23.17 26.98 -11.43
CA LYS A 143 -24.29 26.19 -11.98
C LYS A 143 -25.09 25.45 -10.91
N MET A 144 -24.81 25.67 -9.64
CA MET A 144 -25.49 24.99 -8.54
C MET A 144 -25.54 25.85 -7.27
N ASP A 145 -26.74 25.96 -6.66
CA ASP A 145 -26.95 26.72 -5.42
C ASP A 145 -26.51 25.92 -4.18
N GLU A 146 -26.17 26.61 -3.09
CA GLU A 146 -25.66 26.00 -1.83
C GLU A 146 -26.69 25.11 -1.10
N LYS A 147 -27.97 25.28 -1.40
CA LYS A 147 -29.09 24.65 -0.69
C LYS A 147 -29.11 23.11 -0.80
N PRO A 148 -28.95 22.49 -1.98
CA PRO A 148 -28.79 21.03 -2.12
C PRO A 148 -27.55 20.46 -1.42
N LEU A 149 -26.47 21.23 -1.22
CA LEU A 149 -25.29 20.76 -0.49
C LEU A 149 -25.57 20.60 1.01
N LYS A 150 -26.32 21.55 1.57
CA LYS A 150 -26.72 21.50 2.98
C LYS A 150 -27.63 20.30 3.28
N ILE A 151 -28.55 19.98 2.37
CA ILE A 151 -29.42 18.81 2.49
C ILE A 151 -28.60 17.51 2.48
N ALA A 152 -27.65 17.38 1.54
CA ALA A 152 -26.80 16.18 1.47
C ALA A 152 -25.91 16.01 2.71
N LEU A 153 -25.41 17.13 3.26
CA LEU A 153 -24.59 17.12 4.48
C LEU A 153 -25.42 16.78 5.73
N ASP A 154 -26.63 17.32 5.83
CA ASP A 154 -27.54 17.04 6.95
C ASP A 154 -28.02 15.57 6.90
N GLU A 155 -28.33 15.03 5.72
CA GLU A 155 -28.68 13.61 5.53
C GLU A 155 -27.52 12.66 5.88
N PHE A 156 -26.28 13.03 5.53
CA PHE A 156 -25.08 12.28 5.90
C PHE A 156 -24.89 12.24 7.43
N ASN A 157 -25.04 13.38 8.09
CA ASN A 157 -24.90 13.49 9.54
C ASN A 157 -25.98 12.69 10.30
N GLU A 158 -27.24 12.75 9.85
CA GLU A 158 -28.36 12.01 10.46
C GLU A 158 -28.30 10.49 10.23
N ARG A 159 -27.71 10.03 9.11
CA ARG A 159 -27.43 8.61 8.92
C ARG A 159 -26.39 8.13 9.93
N ARG A 160 -25.31 8.88 10.09
CA ARG A 160 -24.20 8.55 11.01
C ARG A 160 -24.65 8.48 12.48
N LYS A 161 -25.61 9.33 12.87
CA LYS A 161 -26.16 9.37 14.23
C LYS A 161 -26.98 8.13 14.57
N ARG A 162 -27.71 7.56 13.60
CA ARG A 162 -28.49 6.31 13.78
C ARG A 162 -27.60 5.07 13.89
N GLU A 163 -26.47 5.05 13.21
CA GLU A 163 -25.51 3.94 13.21
C GLU A 163 -24.73 3.81 14.54
N LEU A 164 -24.76 4.83 15.41
CA LEU A 164 -24.12 4.86 16.73
C LEU A 164 -24.96 4.22 17.85
N GLU A 165 -26.27 3.96 17.63
CA GLU A 165 -27.21 3.56 18.69
C GLU A 165 -27.52 2.04 18.71
N GLU A 166 -27.08 1.25 17.72
CA GLU A 166 -27.28 -0.20 17.68
C GLU A 166 -26.00 -0.97 18.08
N PRO A 167 -26.09 -2.06 18.90
CA PRO A 167 -24.95 -2.91 19.19
C PRO A 167 -24.57 -3.74 17.95
N LEU A 168 -23.34 -3.54 17.45
CA LEU A 168 -22.94 -4.01 16.12
C LEU A 168 -22.37 -5.45 16.12
N PRO A 169 -22.68 -6.24 15.07
CA PRO A 169 -22.18 -7.60 14.89
C PRO A 169 -20.72 -7.63 14.41
N THR A 170 -19.99 -8.67 14.81
CA THR A 170 -18.62 -8.98 14.35
C THR A 170 -18.57 -9.07 12.82
N ILE A 171 -17.77 -8.20 12.17
CA ILE A 171 -17.62 -8.25 10.71
C ILE A 171 -16.71 -9.41 10.31
N ILE A 172 -17.34 -10.35 9.65
CA ILE A 172 -16.75 -11.52 9.03
C ILE A 172 -16.42 -11.16 7.57
N ILE A 173 -15.16 -11.32 7.15
CA ILE A 173 -14.85 -11.39 5.72
C ILE A 173 -15.21 -12.80 5.27
N ASP A 174 -16.31 -12.95 4.54
CA ASP A 174 -16.63 -14.20 3.89
C ASP A 174 -15.61 -14.41 2.76
N THR A 175 -14.68 -15.32 3.01
CA THR A 175 -13.79 -15.83 1.97
C THR A 175 -14.35 -17.19 1.62
N ASP A 176 -14.91 -17.32 0.41
CA ASP A 176 -15.57 -18.53 -0.11
C ASP A 176 -14.72 -19.82 -0.04
N ARG A 177 -13.49 -19.75 0.47
CA ARG A 177 -12.51 -20.84 0.54
C ARG A 177 -11.85 -21.07 1.90
N ILE A 178 -11.88 -20.14 2.86
CA ILE A 178 -11.05 -20.24 4.10
C ILE A 178 -11.84 -19.93 5.39
N GLY A 179 -13.08 -19.45 5.27
CA GLY A 179 -13.87 -19.04 6.43
C GLY A 179 -13.49 -17.64 6.92
N HIS A 180 -13.93 -17.31 8.14
CA HIS A 180 -13.85 -15.97 8.71
C HIS A 180 -12.40 -15.60 9.07
N LEU A 181 -11.77 -14.73 8.29
CA LEU A 181 -10.47 -14.15 8.64
C LEU A 181 -10.71 -12.84 9.39
N ASP A 182 -10.15 -12.73 10.61
CA ASP A 182 -10.00 -11.44 11.29
C ASP A 182 -9.13 -10.55 10.41
N LEU A 183 -9.74 -9.47 9.87
CA LEU A 183 -9.07 -8.55 8.96
C LEU A 183 -7.78 -7.98 9.56
N ILE A 184 -7.79 -7.63 10.85
CA ILE A 184 -6.62 -7.06 11.52
C ILE A 184 -5.53 -8.12 11.60
N LYS A 185 -5.88 -9.35 11.99
CA LYS A 185 -4.92 -10.45 12.00
C LYS A 185 -4.34 -10.72 10.61
N GLY A 186 -5.19 -10.77 9.58
CA GLY A 186 -4.75 -10.96 8.19
C GLY A 186 -3.84 -9.85 7.68
N CYS A 187 -4.14 -8.59 8.00
CA CYS A 187 -3.26 -7.47 7.63
C CYS A 187 -1.92 -7.55 8.35
N ASN A 188 -1.90 -7.88 9.65
CA ASN A 188 -0.66 -8.06 10.40
C ASN A 188 0.19 -9.21 9.82
N ASP A 189 -0.41 -10.37 9.59
CA ASP A 189 0.29 -11.54 9.04
C ASP A 189 0.86 -11.22 7.64
N PHE A 190 0.10 -10.53 6.79
CA PHE A 190 0.56 -10.11 5.47
C PHE A 190 1.69 -9.08 5.54
N PHE A 191 1.58 -8.10 6.44
CA PHE A 191 2.62 -7.08 6.65
C PHE A 191 3.93 -7.71 7.14
N GLU A 192 3.87 -8.59 8.13
CA GLU A 192 5.05 -9.30 8.65
C GLU A 192 5.68 -10.19 7.57
N MET A 193 4.88 -10.83 6.71
CA MET A 193 5.41 -11.54 5.54
C MET A 193 6.20 -10.61 4.61
N MET A 194 5.64 -9.44 4.25
CA MET A 194 6.36 -8.47 3.40
C MET A 194 7.64 -7.95 4.07
N LYS A 195 7.58 -7.62 5.35
CA LYS A 195 8.71 -7.14 6.15
C LYS A 195 9.84 -8.16 6.20
N ASN A 196 9.52 -9.43 6.43
CA ASN A 196 10.49 -10.51 6.42
C ASN A 196 11.16 -10.67 5.05
N ILE A 197 10.40 -10.57 3.96
CA ILE A 197 10.97 -10.60 2.60
C ILE A 197 11.99 -9.48 2.41
N VAL A 198 11.70 -8.25 2.82
CA VAL A 198 12.66 -7.14 2.71
C VAL A 198 13.93 -7.41 3.52
N LEU A 199 13.77 -7.84 4.78
CA LEU A 199 14.90 -8.18 5.66
C LEU A 199 15.77 -9.28 5.07
N GLU A 200 15.16 -10.35 4.56
CA GLU A 200 15.87 -11.44 3.90
C GLU A 200 16.57 -10.98 2.62
N THR A 201 15.94 -10.08 1.84
CA THR A 201 16.54 -9.52 0.64
C THR A 201 17.83 -8.78 0.98
N HIS A 202 17.79 -7.87 1.94
CA HIS A 202 18.95 -7.06 2.33
C HIS A 202 20.05 -7.92 2.96
N LYS A 203 19.69 -8.97 3.70
CA LYS A 203 20.65 -9.92 4.26
C LYS A 203 21.33 -10.75 3.18
N LYS A 204 20.57 -11.21 2.18
CA LYS A 204 21.06 -12.11 1.13
C LYS A 204 21.82 -11.36 0.04
N PHE A 205 21.43 -10.12 -0.25
CA PHE A 205 22.00 -9.31 -1.32
C PHE A 205 22.45 -7.94 -0.76
N PRO A 206 23.53 -7.90 0.03
CA PRO A 206 24.05 -6.70 0.67
C PRO A 206 24.63 -5.68 -0.30
#